data_AF-A0AA88GX27-F1
#
_entry.id   AF-A0AA88GX27-F1
#
_cell.length_a   1.000
_cell.length_b   1.000
_cell.length_c   1.000
_cell.angle_alpha   90.00
_cell.angle_beta   90.00
_cell.angle_gamma   90.00
#
_symmetry.space_group_name_H-M   'P 1'
#
loop_
_entity.id
_entity.type
_entity.pdbx_description
1 polymer ?
#
loop_
_entity_poly.entity_id
_entity_poly.type
_entity_poly.pdbx_seq_one_letter_code
_entity_poly.pdbx_strand_id
1 'polypeptide(L)'
;MTQKILARPENGVVVVILISFLQCGRLHEAPREVELLKKKFSLQQLGKKKWLENRELEYSKSFPVEFMNDMKFVLSHIKKYGHGLAYASTCFKEDRDFVLKAVQYQGLELQFANVNMHKDQEIILASLNRNPYGFRFASNELLKNKEFVLNTVRKNGHALLYVDDVFLQDREIILAAVQQNGEALRYNQALELKDDREIIFEAIKQTKKAFQWISTSLLRNTHFMLQALKFVGAEIYIFDYSNKEIMLKAVQDLGFLLEFSSDELKKDRDIILTAVRKAIKLGCKNVLEYASQEVATDKEFVLKALKFNSLEVIESLNSNFKAEKEIILEAVKNDGRSLFYASKELQKDPELDMEALKCNGYVLEYQARIEHCYFGAYLGITER
;
A
#
# COMPACT_ATOMS: atom_id res chain seq x y z
N MET A 1 42.79 -51.64 11.20
CA MET A 1 42.02 -52.13 10.04
C MET A 1 40.62 -51.57 10.12
N THR A 2 40.32 -50.69 9.19
CA THR A 2 39.01 -50.10 8.91
C THR A 2 38.05 -51.18 8.44
N GLN A 3 36.81 -51.22 8.95
CA GLN A 3 35.65 -51.58 8.13
C GLN A 3 34.44 -50.75 8.56
N LYS A 4 34.13 -49.77 7.70
CA LYS A 4 32.81 -49.15 7.57
C LYS A 4 31.77 -50.25 7.34
N ILE A 5 30.66 -50.22 8.07
CA ILE A 5 29.39 -50.77 7.58
C ILE A 5 28.35 -49.66 7.68
N LEU A 6 28.04 -49.12 6.50
CA LEU A 6 26.84 -48.34 6.21
C LEU A 6 25.62 -49.23 6.48
N ALA A 7 24.75 -48.82 7.40
CA ALA A 7 23.42 -49.42 7.52
C ALA A 7 22.38 -48.32 7.34
N ARG A 8 21.64 -48.38 6.23
CA ARG A 8 20.43 -47.58 5.98
C ARG A 8 19.40 -47.84 7.08
N PRO A 9 18.60 -46.83 7.48
CA PRO A 9 17.65 -46.97 8.57
C PRO A 9 16.34 -47.54 8.03
N GLU A 10 16.24 -48.86 7.90
CA GLU A 10 14.93 -49.47 7.68
C GLU A 10 14.50 -50.47 8.74
N ASN A 11 15.38 -50.96 9.62
CA ASN A 11 14.96 -51.80 10.75
C ASN A 11 15.97 -51.69 11.90
N GLY A 12 15.86 -50.63 12.69
CA GLY A 12 16.70 -50.38 13.86
C GLY A 12 16.20 -51.14 15.10
N VAL A 13 17.16 -51.62 15.91
CA VAL A 13 17.02 -52.23 17.25
C VAL A 13 16.80 -53.75 17.30
N VAL A 14 17.68 -54.52 16.66
CA VAL A 14 17.94 -55.93 17.06
C VAL A 14 19.43 -56.21 17.30
N VAL A 15 20.34 -55.32 16.88
CA VAL A 15 21.77 -55.68 16.72
C VAL A 15 22.59 -55.60 18.01
N VAL A 16 22.15 -54.90 19.05
CA VAL A 16 23.00 -54.72 20.26
C VAL A 16 22.96 -55.93 21.22
N ILE A 17 21.88 -56.74 21.21
CA ILE A 17 21.75 -57.87 22.15
C ILE A 17 22.44 -59.15 21.63
N LEU A 18 22.68 -59.26 20.32
CA LEU A 18 23.29 -60.46 19.73
C LEU A 18 24.79 -60.62 20.05
N ILE A 19 25.50 -59.53 20.36
CA ILE A 19 26.95 -59.57 20.59
C ILE A 19 27.30 -60.12 21.99
N SER A 20 26.45 -59.91 23.00
CA SER A 20 26.69 -60.41 24.36
C SER A 20 26.35 -61.90 24.53
N PHE A 21 25.46 -62.46 23.71
CA PHE A 21 25.16 -63.90 23.74
C PHE A 21 26.21 -64.76 23.01
N LEU A 22 26.95 -64.20 22.06
CA LEU A 22 28.00 -64.93 21.32
C LEU A 22 29.28 -65.17 22.15
N GLN A 23 29.49 -64.46 23.25
CA GLN A 23 30.68 -64.62 24.12
C GLN A 23 30.52 -65.66 25.24
N CYS A 24 29.31 -66.20 25.47
CA CYS A 24 29.09 -67.23 26.50
C CYS A 24 28.42 -68.43 25.84
N GLY A 25 29.17 -69.51 25.63
CA GLY A 25 28.78 -70.69 24.82
C GLY A 25 27.59 -71.50 25.34
N ARG A 26 26.39 -70.91 25.40
CA ARG A 26 25.11 -71.59 25.64
C ARG A 26 24.20 -71.39 24.44
N LEU A 27 24.49 -72.11 23.36
CA LEU A 27 23.75 -72.02 22.10
C LEU A 27 22.58 -73.03 21.97
N HIS A 28 22.25 -73.79 23.02
CA HIS A 28 21.19 -74.79 22.97
C HIS A 28 19.87 -74.43 23.70
N GLU A 29 19.81 -73.30 24.41
CA GLU A 29 18.58 -72.84 25.10
C GLU A 29 18.05 -71.48 24.59
N ALA A 30 18.73 -70.86 23.63
CA ALA A 30 18.44 -69.52 23.13
C ALA A 30 17.25 -69.34 22.14
N PRO A 31 16.52 -70.35 21.60
CA PRO A 31 15.42 -70.05 20.67
C PRO A 31 14.25 -69.34 21.34
N ARG A 32 13.79 -69.85 22.49
CA ARG A 32 12.55 -69.40 23.13
C ARG A 32 12.69 -68.04 23.79
N GLU A 33 13.82 -67.77 24.44
CA GLU A 33 14.06 -66.49 25.13
C GLU A 33 14.23 -65.33 24.13
N VAL A 34 14.94 -65.57 23.02
CA VAL A 34 15.09 -64.60 21.93
C VAL A 34 13.74 -64.34 21.25
N GLU A 35 12.91 -65.38 21.06
CA GLU A 35 11.57 -65.24 20.49
C GLU A 35 10.61 -64.49 21.42
N LEU A 36 10.68 -64.74 22.73
CA LEU A 36 9.93 -63.99 23.75
C LEU A 36 10.37 -62.53 23.82
N LEU A 37 11.67 -62.23 23.70
CA LEU A 37 12.19 -60.87 23.60
C LEU A 37 11.70 -60.17 22.35
N LYS A 38 11.79 -60.81 21.17
CA LYS A 38 11.23 -60.27 19.91
C LYS A 38 9.74 -59.98 20.05
N LYS A 39 8.98 -60.92 20.60
CA LYS A 39 7.53 -60.78 20.83
C LYS A 39 7.22 -59.64 21.80
N LYS A 40 7.98 -59.50 22.89
CA LYS A 40 7.84 -58.39 23.85
C LYS A 40 8.10 -57.04 23.19
N PHE A 41 9.18 -56.91 22.42
CA PHE A 41 9.49 -55.68 21.69
C PHE A 41 8.44 -55.37 20.63
N SER A 42 8.00 -56.35 19.84
CA SER A 42 6.93 -56.17 18.85
C SER A 42 5.61 -55.76 19.50
N LEU A 43 5.24 -56.35 20.64
CA LEU A 43 4.03 -55.98 21.38
C LEU A 43 4.12 -54.59 22.00
N GLN A 44 5.30 -54.18 22.48
CA GLN A 44 5.53 -52.81 22.95
C GLN A 44 5.42 -51.79 21.80
N GLN A 45 5.98 -52.10 20.62
CA GLN A 45 5.83 -51.23 19.44
C GLN A 45 4.39 -51.19 18.94
N LEU A 46 3.66 -52.32 18.98
CA LEU A 46 2.24 -52.37 18.61
C LEU A 46 1.37 -51.62 19.63
N GLY A 47 1.65 -51.77 20.92
CA GLY A 47 0.98 -51.03 21.99
C GLY A 47 1.22 -49.54 21.89
N LYS A 48 2.46 -49.15 21.56
CA LYS A 48 2.82 -47.76 21.27
C LYS A 48 2.12 -47.25 20.01
N LYS A 49 2.11 -48.01 18.92
CA LYS A 49 1.38 -47.66 17.68
C LYS A 49 -0.12 -47.48 17.95
N LYS A 50 -0.75 -48.40 18.67
CA LYS A 50 -2.17 -48.27 19.09
C LYS A 50 -2.39 -47.09 20.04
N TRP A 51 -1.46 -46.81 20.94
CA TRP A 51 -1.52 -45.65 21.84
C TRP A 51 -1.42 -44.32 21.06
N LEU A 52 -0.68 -44.32 19.95
CA LEU A 52 -0.52 -43.18 19.04
C LEU A 52 -1.69 -42.99 18.06
N GLU A 53 -2.30 -44.08 17.61
CA GLU A 53 -3.42 -44.06 16.65
C GLU A 53 -4.77 -43.69 17.32
N ASN A 54 -4.93 -43.93 18.63
CA ASN A 54 -6.24 -43.87 19.30
C ASN A 54 -6.50 -42.64 20.19
N ARG A 55 -5.67 -41.60 20.14
CA ARG A 55 -6.04 -40.30 20.74
C ARG A 55 -5.63 -39.16 19.83
N GLU A 56 -6.53 -38.21 19.67
CA GLU A 56 -6.19 -36.83 19.36
C GLU A 56 -5.37 -36.28 20.55
N LEU A 57 -4.10 -36.69 20.66
CA LEU A 57 -3.23 -36.21 21.72
C LEU A 57 -2.90 -34.75 21.43
N GLU A 58 -3.45 -33.88 22.27
CA GLU A 58 -3.16 -32.45 22.25
C GLU A 58 -1.80 -32.22 22.90
N TYR A 59 -0.77 -32.15 22.06
CA TYR A 59 0.62 -32.00 22.47
C TYR A 59 1.05 -30.53 22.63
N SER A 60 0.10 -29.63 22.87
CA SER A 60 0.35 -28.19 22.94
C SER A 60 1.38 -27.78 23.99
N LYS A 61 1.63 -28.62 25.01
CA LYS A 61 2.58 -28.38 26.11
C LYS A 61 3.71 -29.42 26.21
N SER A 62 3.80 -30.39 25.30
CA SER A 62 4.75 -31.50 25.45
C SER A 62 5.15 -32.09 24.09
N PHE A 63 6.43 -32.40 23.91
CA PHE A 63 6.93 -33.06 22.71
C PHE A 63 7.42 -34.47 23.04
N PRO A 64 6.80 -35.55 22.51
CA PRO A 64 7.25 -36.91 22.78
C PRO A 64 8.61 -37.17 22.11
N VAL A 65 9.63 -37.44 22.92
CA VAL A 65 11.03 -37.58 22.48
C VAL A 65 11.17 -38.70 21.43
N GLU A 66 10.32 -39.72 21.47
CA GLU A 66 10.44 -40.84 20.56
C GLU A 66 10.08 -40.50 19.11
N PHE A 67 9.46 -39.34 18.87
CA PHE A 67 9.18 -38.81 17.54
C PHE A 67 10.18 -37.76 17.07
N MET A 68 11.26 -37.50 17.81
CA MET A 68 12.30 -36.54 17.41
C MET A 68 12.92 -36.85 16.03
N ASN A 69 12.83 -38.10 15.57
CA ASN A 69 13.32 -38.60 14.28
C ASN A 69 12.19 -38.92 13.28
N ASP A 70 10.93 -38.62 13.59
CA ASP A 70 9.81 -38.78 12.66
C ASP A 70 9.51 -37.44 11.96
N MET A 71 9.99 -37.32 10.72
CA MET A 71 9.82 -36.12 9.89
C MET A 71 8.36 -35.67 9.80
N LYS A 72 7.42 -36.61 9.59
CA LYS A 72 6.00 -36.29 9.39
C LYS A 72 5.40 -35.79 10.69
N PHE A 73 5.69 -36.46 11.80
CA PHE A 73 5.23 -36.03 13.12
C PHE A 73 5.72 -34.62 13.42
N VAL A 74 7.05 -34.36 13.34
CA VAL A 74 7.63 -33.06 13.70
C VAL A 74 7.03 -31.93 12.86
N LEU A 75 6.95 -32.09 11.53
CA LEU A 75 6.36 -31.05 10.67
C LEU A 75 4.86 -30.84 10.95
N SER A 76 4.10 -31.91 11.18
CA SER A 76 2.68 -31.80 11.54
C SER A 76 2.49 -31.09 12.88
N HIS A 77 3.40 -31.32 13.83
CA HIS A 77 3.41 -30.72 15.15
C HIS A 77 3.76 -29.22 15.07
N ILE A 78 4.79 -28.85 14.31
CA ILE A 78 5.13 -27.43 14.03
C ILE A 78 3.95 -26.72 13.37
N LYS A 79 3.33 -27.33 12.35
CA LYS A 79 2.18 -26.75 11.66
C LYS A 79 0.98 -26.51 12.60
N LYS A 80 0.75 -27.41 13.56
CA LYS A 80 -0.41 -27.34 14.47
C LYS A 80 -0.16 -26.44 15.68
N TYR A 81 1.03 -26.49 16.28
CA TYR A 81 1.32 -25.83 17.57
C TYR A 81 2.36 -24.70 17.48
N GLY A 82 2.94 -24.47 16.29
CA GLY A 82 3.88 -23.37 16.05
C GLY A 82 5.25 -23.55 16.72
N HIS A 83 5.60 -24.77 17.13
CA HIS A 83 6.92 -25.12 17.66
C HIS A 83 7.22 -26.59 17.41
N GLY A 84 8.50 -26.97 17.29
CA GLY A 84 8.88 -28.40 17.23
C GLY A 84 10.31 -28.69 16.78
N LEU A 85 10.95 -27.79 16.02
CA LEU A 85 12.32 -27.95 15.55
C LEU A 85 13.31 -28.00 16.73
N ALA A 86 13.03 -27.31 17.83
CA ALA A 86 13.81 -27.38 19.07
C ALA A 86 14.03 -28.81 19.58
N TYR A 87 13.02 -29.67 19.42
CA TYR A 87 13.00 -31.05 19.91
C TYR A 87 13.36 -32.08 18.85
N ALA A 88 13.44 -31.67 17.59
CA ALA A 88 13.89 -32.52 16.50
C ALA A 88 15.36 -32.96 16.73
N SER A 89 15.72 -34.11 16.15
CA SER A 89 17.09 -34.58 16.18
C SER A 89 18.06 -33.62 15.49
N THR A 90 19.34 -33.71 15.84
CA THR A 90 20.40 -32.90 15.20
C THR A 90 20.44 -33.11 13.69
N CYS A 91 20.19 -34.33 13.21
CA CYS A 91 20.11 -34.63 11.79
C CYS A 91 19.06 -33.78 11.07
N PHE A 92 17.88 -33.56 11.66
CA PHE A 92 16.84 -32.71 11.07
C PHE A 92 17.13 -31.21 11.19
N LYS A 93 17.84 -30.78 12.24
CA LYS A 93 18.29 -29.38 12.37
C LYS A 93 19.36 -29.00 11.35
N GLU A 94 20.05 -30.00 10.79
CA GLU A 94 21.09 -29.87 9.76
C GLU A 94 20.57 -30.17 8.35
N ASP A 95 19.40 -30.81 8.23
CA ASP A 95 18.75 -31.08 6.95
C ASP A 95 18.10 -29.79 6.41
N ARG A 96 18.69 -29.27 5.33
CA ARG A 96 18.26 -28.04 4.66
C ARG A 96 16.78 -28.07 4.27
N ASP A 97 16.33 -29.13 3.60
CA ASP A 97 14.97 -29.21 3.06
C ASP A 97 13.94 -29.38 4.17
N PHE A 98 14.32 -30.07 5.25
CA PHE A 98 13.51 -30.18 6.45
C PHE A 98 13.34 -28.83 7.15
N VAL A 99 14.45 -28.11 7.39
CA VAL A 99 14.44 -26.80 8.03
C VAL A 99 13.65 -25.80 7.19
N LEU A 100 13.82 -25.79 5.86
CA LEU A 100 13.05 -24.92 4.97
C LEU A 100 11.54 -25.14 5.13
N LYS A 101 11.08 -26.40 5.17
CA LYS A 101 9.66 -26.73 5.40
C LYS A 101 9.18 -26.31 6.78
N ALA A 102 9.99 -26.50 7.83
CA ALA A 102 9.66 -26.10 9.19
C ALA A 102 9.46 -24.57 9.28
N VAL A 103 10.40 -23.81 8.72
CA VAL A 103 10.39 -22.34 8.68
C VAL A 103 9.21 -21.80 7.85
N GLN A 104 8.84 -22.48 6.76
CA GLN A 104 7.66 -22.13 5.98
C GLN A 104 6.34 -22.30 6.75
N TYR A 105 6.28 -23.16 7.78
CA TYR A 105 5.14 -23.22 8.69
C TYR A 105 5.22 -22.15 9.77
N GLN A 106 6.41 -21.99 10.37
CA GLN A 106 6.64 -21.02 11.43
C GLN A 106 8.03 -20.41 11.32
N GLY A 107 8.10 -19.11 11.00
CA GLY A 107 9.36 -18.43 10.67
C GLY A 107 10.41 -18.45 11.78
N LEU A 108 9.96 -18.41 13.05
CA LEU A 108 10.84 -18.39 14.22
C LEU A 108 11.50 -19.75 14.53
N GLU A 109 11.09 -20.84 13.90
CA GLU A 109 11.74 -22.14 14.09
C GLU A 109 13.22 -22.10 13.69
N LEU A 110 13.60 -21.20 12.78
CA LEU A 110 14.98 -20.98 12.34
C LEU A 110 15.97 -20.76 13.50
N GLN A 111 15.51 -20.25 14.64
CA GLN A 111 16.35 -20.06 15.83
C GLN A 111 16.93 -21.38 16.40
N PHE A 112 16.26 -22.50 16.11
CA PHE A 112 16.65 -23.83 16.58
C PHE A 112 17.38 -24.67 15.53
N ALA A 113 17.48 -24.16 14.30
CA ALA A 113 18.22 -24.81 13.24
C ALA A 113 19.73 -24.70 13.48
N ASN A 114 20.51 -25.54 12.80
CA ASN A 114 21.97 -25.41 12.82
C ASN A 114 22.38 -24.04 12.26
N VAL A 115 23.42 -23.42 12.83
CA VAL A 115 23.94 -22.10 12.40
C VAL A 115 24.33 -22.03 10.92
N ASN A 116 24.62 -23.17 10.28
CA ASN A 116 24.85 -23.19 8.84
C ASN A 116 23.59 -22.83 8.03
N MET A 117 22.40 -23.10 8.56
CA MET A 117 21.12 -22.72 7.93
C MET A 117 20.93 -21.19 7.90
N HIS A 118 21.61 -20.46 8.79
CA HIS A 118 21.59 -19.00 8.85
C HIS A 118 22.32 -18.33 7.67
N LYS A 119 23.10 -19.10 6.91
CA LYS A 119 23.78 -18.66 5.69
C LYS A 119 22.97 -18.93 4.42
N ASP A 120 21.87 -19.67 4.52
CA ASP A 120 21.04 -20.02 3.36
C ASP A 120 20.00 -18.93 3.10
N GLN A 121 20.21 -18.18 2.03
CA GLN A 121 19.33 -17.09 1.60
C GLN A 121 17.87 -17.52 1.43
N GLU A 122 17.60 -18.72 0.92
CA GLU A 122 16.23 -19.18 0.70
C GLU A 122 15.51 -19.44 2.03
N ILE A 123 16.21 -20.05 2.99
CA ILE A 123 15.67 -20.30 4.33
C ILE A 123 15.41 -18.98 5.07
N ILE A 124 16.34 -18.02 4.99
CA ILE A 124 16.12 -16.70 5.61
C ILE A 124 14.92 -15.99 4.98
N LEU A 125 14.82 -15.96 3.65
CA LEU A 125 13.68 -15.34 2.97
C LEU A 125 12.35 -16.02 3.30
N ALA A 126 12.34 -17.36 3.44
CA ALA A 126 11.16 -18.09 3.89
C ALA A 126 10.77 -17.71 5.33
N SER A 127 11.75 -17.52 6.22
CA SER A 127 11.52 -17.06 7.60
C SER A 127 10.92 -15.65 7.62
N LEU A 128 11.50 -14.73 6.85
CA LEU A 128 11.07 -13.33 6.76
C LEU A 128 9.64 -13.17 6.24
N ASN A 129 9.23 -13.99 5.27
CA ASN A 129 7.87 -14.00 4.75
C ASN A 129 6.83 -14.41 5.81
N ARG A 130 7.24 -15.16 6.84
CA ARG A 130 6.37 -15.57 7.94
C ARG A 130 6.45 -14.65 9.15
N ASN A 131 7.65 -14.19 9.46
CA ASN A 131 7.88 -13.34 10.61
C ASN A 131 9.04 -12.35 10.33
N PRO A 132 8.80 -11.03 10.43
CA PRO A 132 9.84 -10.01 10.23
C PRO A 132 11.08 -10.20 11.12
N TYR A 133 10.94 -10.80 12.30
CA TYR A 133 12.08 -11.09 13.19
C TYR A 133 13.04 -12.14 12.64
N GLY A 134 12.70 -12.85 11.56
CA GLY A 134 13.57 -13.80 10.88
C GLY A 134 14.91 -13.20 10.44
N PHE A 135 14.96 -11.88 10.22
CA PHE A 135 16.17 -11.16 9.83
C PHE A 135 17.32 -11.32 10.83
N ARG A 136 17.00 -11.42 12.13
CA ARG A 136 18.00 -11.54 13.20
C ARG A 136 18.82 -12.83 13.13
N PHE A 137 18.34 -13.84 12.40
CA PHE A 137 19.04 -15.10 12.20
C PHE A 137 19.86 -15.14 10.92
N ALA A 138 19.86 -14.09 10.10
CA ALA A 138 20.72 -14.05 8.91
C ALA A 138 22.19 -13.94 9.32
N SER A 139 23.08 -14.64 8.61
CA SER A 139 24.52 -14.51 8.83
C SER A 139 25.02 -13.10 8.46
N ASN A 140 26.08 -12.63 9.13
CA ASN A 140 26.70 -11.33 8.83
C ASN A 140 27.13 -11.19 7.35
N GLU A 141 27.45 -12.29 6.68
CA GLU A 141 27.79 -12.31 5.25
C GLU A 141 26.57 -11.96 4.38
N LEU A 142 25.41 -12.58 4.65
CA LEU A 142 24.16 -12.26 3.96
C LEU A 142 23.72 -10.82 4.26
N LEU A 143 23.86 -10.39 5.51
CA LEU A 143 23.50 -9.03 5.92
C LEU A 143 24.31 -7.96 5.21
N LYS A 144 25.55 -8.27 4.79
CA LYS A 144 26.42 -7.40 3.99
C LYS A 144 26.24 -7.56 2.48
N ASN A 145 25.36 -8.45 2.04
CA ASN A 145 25.07 -8.62 0.61
C ASN A 145 23.93 -7.67 0.19
N LYS A 146 24.28 -6.67 -0.63
CA LYS A 146 23.34 -5.67 -1.15
C LYS A 146 22.14 -6.31 -1.87
N GLU A 147 22.36 -7.31 -2.71
CA GLU A 147 21.30 -7.97 -3.49
C GLU A 147 20.31 -8.71 -2.58
N PHE A 148 20.81 -9.37 -1.54
CA PHE A 148 19.99 -10.02 -0.53
C PHE A 148 19.11 -9.02 0.22
N VAL A 149 19.71 -7.91 0.69
CA VAL A 149 19.00 -6.83 1.37
C VAL A 149 17.93 -6.23 0.47
N LEU A 150 18.27 -5.94 -0.79
CA LEU A 150 17.36 -5.37 -1.76
C LEU A 150 16.15 -6.28 -2.05
N ASN A 151 16.37 -7.58 -2.24
CA ASN A 151 15.28 -8.54 -2.41
C ASN A 151 14.41 -8.63 -1.14
N THR A 152 15.03 -8.55 0.03
CA THR A 152 14.33 -8.58 1.32
C THR A 152 13.41 -7.39 1.51
N VAL A 153 13.89 -6.16 1.29
CA VAL A 153 13.06 -4.95 1.45
C VAL A 153 11.95 -4.85 0.41
N ARG A 154 12.17 -5.36 -0.80
CA ARG A 154 11.12 -5.46 -1.84
C ARG A 154 9.99 -6.41 -1.46
N LYS A 155 10.25 -7.41 -0.63
CA LYS A 155 9.22 -8.30 -0.09
C LYS A 155 8.55 -7.75 1.16
N ASN A 156 9.31 -7.04 1.99
CA ASN A 156 8.83 -6.44 3.24
C ASN A 156 9.62 -5.17 3.58
N GLY A 157 9.02 -3.99 3.35
CA GLY A 157 9.65 -2.69 3.59
C GLY A 157 10.01 -2.44 5.05
N HIS A 158 9.34 -3.11 6.01
CA HIS A 158 9.72 -3.03 7.43
C HIS A 158 11.04 -3.74 7.74
N ALA A 159 11.57 -4.56 6.84
CA ALA A 159 12.87 -5.19 7.03
C ALA A 159 14.00 -4.16 7.15
N LEU A 160 13.81 -2.94 6.64
CA LEU A 160 14.75 -1.83 6.77
C LEU A 160 15.15 -1.53 8.23
N LEU A 161 14.29 -1.87 9.22
CA LEU A 161 14.60 -1.77 10.65
C LEU A 161 15.84 -2.57 11.09
N TYR A 162 16.12 -3.68 10.41
CA TYR A 162 17.16 -4.62 10.82
C TYR A 162 18.41 -4.56 9.94
N VAL A 163 18.33 -3.84 8.83
CA VAL A 163 19.42 -3.68 7.86
C VAL A 163 20.56 -2.87 8.50
N ASP A 164 21.80 -3.21 8.14
CA ASP A 164 23.00 -2.50 8.59
C ASP A 164 22.98 -1.02 8.15
N ASP A 165 23.48 -0.13 9.01
CA ASP A 165 23.48 1.32 8.79
C ASP A 165 24.11 1.74 7.46
N VAL A 166 25.08 0.97 6.95
CA VAL A 166 25.71 1.23 5.64
C VAL A 166 24.67 1.24 4.51
N PHE A 167 23.66 0.38 4.56
CA PHE A 167 22.61 0.31 3.54
C PHE A 167 21.46 1.29 3.79
N LEU A 168 21.35 1.86 5.00
CA LEU A 168 20.43 2.98 5.26
C LEU A 168 20.89 4.27 4.56
N GLN A 169 22.10 4.31 4.01
CA GLN A 169 22.58 5.38 3.14
C GLN A 169 22.42 5.04 1.65
N ASP A 170 22.01 3.83 1.31
CA ASP A 170 21.81 3.41 -0.08
C ASP A 170 20.41 3.81 -0.54
N ARG A 171 20.38 4.80 -1.43
CA ARG A 171 19.15 5.35 -2.03
C ARG A 171 18.26 4.27 -2.66
N GLU A 172 18.84 3.29 -3.34
CA GLU A 172 18.10 2.25 -4.06
C GLU A 172 17.34 1.35 -3.08
N ILE A 173 17.97 1.00 -1.96
CA ILE A 173 17.38 0.17 -0.91
C ILE A 173 16.23 0.91 -0.23
N ILE A 174 16.42 2.18 0.13
CA ILE A 174 15.38 2.97 0.79
C ILE A 174 14.19 3.16 -0.15
N LEU A 175 14.44 3.51 -1.42
CA LEU A 175 13.37 3.69 -2.40
C LEU A 175 12.57 2.39 -2.58
N ALA A 176 13.25 1.23 -2.70
CA ALA A 176 12.58 -0.06 -2.82
C ALA A 176 11.76 -0.42 -1.57
N ALA A 177 12.26 -0.13 -0.37
CA ALA A 177 11.55 -0.36 0.88
C ALA A 177 10.28 0.51 0.98
N VAL A 178 10.39 1.78 0.60
CA VAL A 178 9.29 2.76 0.66
C VAL A 178 8.22 2.46 -0.40
N GLN A 179 8.62 2.05 -1.61
CA GLN A 179 7.71 1.56 -2.64
C GLN A 179 6.89 0.36 -2.17
N GLN A 180 7.49 -0.52 -1.35
CA GLN A 180 6.79 -1.66 -0.77
C GLN A 180 5.85 -1.23 0.37
N ASN A 181 6.30 -0.33 1.25
CA ASN A 181 5.53 0.19 2.38
C ASN A 181 6.02 1.59 2.79
N GLY A 182 5.17 2.60 2.64
CA GLY A 182 5.53 3.99 2.96
C GLY A 182 5.87 4.26 4.43
N GLU A 183 5.46 3.39 5.37
CA GLU A 183 5.89 3.49 6.77
C GLU A 183 7.38 3.15 6.96
N ALA A 184 8.04 2.53 5.97
CA ALA A 184 9.48 2.30 5.99
C ALA A 184 10.29 3.60 6.07
N LEU A 185 9.71 4.73 5.66
CA LEU A 185 10.31 6.05 5.75
C LEU A 185 10.77 6.40 7.17
N ARG A 186 10.13 5.84 8.21
CA ARG A 186 10.51 6.07 9.62
C ARG A 186 11.94 5.61 9.96
N TYR A 187 12.50 4.71 9.16
CA TYR A 187 13.85 4.17 9.34
C TYR A 187 14.89 4.90 8.49
N ASN A 188 14.47 5.82 7.62
CA ASN A 188 15.37 6.66 6.84
C ASN A 188 16.03 7.71 7.74
N GLN A 189 17.14 7.34 8.37
CA GLN A 189 17.93 8.22 9.23
C GLN A 189 19.06 8.93 8.49
N ALA A 190 19.33 8.56 7.24
CA ALA A 190 20.39 9.18 6.44
C ALA A 190 20.04 10.64 6.17
N LEU A 191 20.85 11.55 6.75
CA LEU A 191 20.63 13.00 6.68
C LEU A 191 20.49 13.50 5.24
N GLU A 192 21.25 12.91 4.31
CA GLU A 192 21.25 13.25 2.88
C GLU A 192 19.98 12.78 2.13
N LEU A 193 19.35 11.69 2.57
CA LEU A 193 18.20 11.08 1.92
C LEU A 193 16.87 11.39 2.61
N LYS A 194 16.92 11.97 3.81
CA LYS A 194 15.72 12.32 4.59
C LYS A 194 14.78 13.26 3.84
N ASP A 195 15.34 14.15 3.04
CA ASP A 195 14.61 15.16 2.26
C ASP A 195 14.58 14.84 0.75
N ASP A 196 14.95 13.61 0.35
CA ASP A 196 14.81 13.18 -1.05
C ASP A 196 13.33 13.14 -1.43
N ARG A 197 12.95 14.05 -2.34
CA ARG A 197 11.55 14.24 -2.75
C ARG A 197 10.96 13.01 -3.41
N GLU A 198 11.73 12.24 -4.17
CA GLU A 198 11.22 11.05 -4.85
C GLU A 198 10.85 9.99 -3.83
N ILE A 199 11.77 9.70 -2.88
CA ILE A 199 11.53 8.76 -1.79
C ILE A 199 10.29 9.19 -0.99
N ILE A 200 10.20 10.47 -0.63
CA ILE A 200 9.08 10.96 0.17
C ILE A 200 7.76 10.88 -0.59
N PHE A 201 7.71 11.29 -1.86
CA PHE A 201 6.46 11.19 -2.64
C PHE A 201 6.01 9.74 -2.79
N GLU A 202 6.94 8.82 -2.95
CA GLU A 202 6.63 7.40 -3.02
C GLU A 202 6.07 6.87 -1.68
N ALA A 203 6.59 7.35 -0.55
CA ALA A 203 6.04 7.04 0.77
C ALA A 203 4.61 7.58 0.93
N ILE A 204 4.39 8.82 0.50
CA ILE A 204 3.10 9.51 0.57
C ILE A 204 2.03 8.79 -0.27
N LYS A 205 2.39 8.29 -1.46
CA LYS A 205 1.48 7.49 -2.30
C LYS A 205 1.02 6.21 -1.61
N GLN A 206 1.89 5.61 -0.79
CA GLN A 206 1.56 4.38 -0.06
C GLN A 206 0.74 4.63 1.21
N THR A 207 1.00 5.71 1.96
CA THR A 207 0.28 5.98 3.21
C THR A 207 0.28 7.44 3.64
N LYS A 208 -0.90 7.91 4.10
CA LYS A 208 -1.10 9.20 4.81
C LYS A 208 -0.20 9.34 6.05
N LYS A 209 0.23 8.23 6.67
CA LYS A 209 1.09 8.28 7.86
C LYS A 209 2.52 8.74 7.54
N ALA A 210 2.94 8.70 6.27
CA ALA A 210 4.28 9.08 5.84
C ALA A 210 4.67 10.48 6.32
N PHE A 211 3.71 11.41 6.37
CA PHE A 211 3.93 12.78 6.83
C PHE A 211 4.47 12.91 8.26
N GLN A 212 4.29 11.89 9.12
CA GLN A 212 4.85 11.89 10.49
C GLN A 212 6.38 11.85 10.50
N TRP A 213 7.00 11.40 9.41
CA TRP A 213 8.46 11.21 9.30
C TRP A 213 9.13 12.17 8.33
N ILE A 214 8.36 13.04 7.68
CA ILE A 214 8.89 14.10 6.80
C ILE A 214 9.45 15.23 7.67
N SER A 215 10.54 15.83 7.22
CA SER A 215 11.15 16.98 7.90
C SER A 215 10.19 18.18 7.96
N THR A 216 10.29 18.95 9.05
CA THR A 216 9.51 20.18 9.22
C THR A 216 9.82 21.24 8.17
N SER A 217 11.04 21.24 7.61
CA SER A 217 11.45 22.09 6.48
C SER A 217 10.62 21.80 5.23
N LEU A 218 10.44 20.52 4.86
CA LEU A 218 9.61 20.14 3.72
C LEU A 218 8.12 20.32 3.98
N LEU A 219 7.64 20.02 5.20
CA LEU A 219 6.24 20.26 5.56
C LEU A 219 5.86 21.76 5.51
N ARG A 220 6.82 22.67 5.78
CA ARG A 220 6.62 24.12 5.63
C ARG A 220 6.75 24.60 4.18
N ASN A 221 7.27 23.77 3.27
CA ASN A 221 7.40 24.13 1.88
C ASN A 221 6.03 23.99 1.18
N THR A 222 5.41 25.14 0.87
CA THR A 222 4.08 25.16 0.25
C THR A 222 4.06 24.40 -1.07
N HIS A 223 5.07 24.56 -1.93
CA HIS A 223 5.10 23.90 -3.23
C HIS A 223 5.15 22.37 -3.11
N PHE A 224 5.98 21.85 -2.20
CA PHE A 224 6.04 20.43 -1.88
C PHE A 224 4.69 19.91 -1.37
N MET A 225 4.08 20.62 -0.43
CA MET A 225 2.78 20.22 0.13
C MET A 225 1.68 20.21 -0.93
N LEU A 226 1.63 21.19 -1.84
CA LEU A 226 0.67 21.21 -2.94
C LEU A 226 0.86 20.04 -3.91
N GLN A 227 2.10 19.64 -4.18
CA GLN A 227 2.36 18.42 -4.94
C GLN A 227 1.91 17.16 -4.17
N ALA A 228 2.14 17.12 -2.86
CA ALA A 228 1.72 16.01 -2.01
C ALA A 228 0.19 15.85 -1.99
N LEU A 229 -0.58 16.94 -1.91
CA LEU A 229 -2.05 16.92 -1.92
C LEU A 229 -2.63 16.19 -3.14
N LYS A 230 -1.93 16.19 -4.28
CA LYS A 230 -2.36 15.48 -5.50
C LYS A 230 -2.43 13.96 -5.32
N PHE A 231 -1.62 13.39 -4.43
CA PHE A 231 -1.59 11.94 -4.20
C PHE A 231 -2.57 11.49 -3.11
N VAL A 232 -2.87 12.38 -2.16
CA VAL A 232 -3.48 11.99 -0.87
C VAL A 232 -4.87 12.60 -0.68
N GLY A 233 -5.21 13.61 -1.49
CA GLY A 233 -6.41 14.42 -1.34
C GLY A 233 -6.25 15.57 -0.34
N ALA A 234 -7.32 16.35 -0.21
CA ALA A 234 -7.33 17.59 0.59
C ALA A 234 -7.44 17.38 2.11
N GLU A 235 -7.79 16.18 2.56
CA GLU A 235 -8.06 15.83 3.97
C GLU A 235 -6.80 15.66 4.83
N ILE A 236 -5.79 16.51 4.65
CA ILE A 236 -4.54 16.46 5.42
C ILE A 236 -4.56 17.60 6.44
N TYR A 237 -4.79 17.26 7.70
CA TYR A 237 -4.81 18.20 8.84
C TYR A 237 -3.48 18.97 9.06
N ILE A 238 -2.40 18.56 8.40
CA ILE A 238 -1.08 19.20 8.48
C ILE A 238 -1.05 20.50 7.64
N PHE A 239 -1.93 20.63 6.65
CA PHE A 239 -1.97 21.81 5.80
C PHE A 239 -2.83 22.90 6.43
N ASP A 240 -2.24 24.07 6.70
CA ASP A 240 -2.94 25.21 7.28
C ASP A 240 -3.74 25.97 6.22
N TYR A 241 -4.97 25.48 5.96
CA TYR A 241 -5.93 26.12 5.06
C TYR A 241 -6.47 27.46 5.58
N SER A 242 -6.14 27.88 6.80
CA SER A 242 -6.55 29.19 7.35
C SER A 242 -5.60 30.33 6.95
N ASN A 243 -4.42 30.00 6.42
CA ASN A 243 -3.45 31.01 6.01
C ASN A 243 -3.73 31.49 4.57
N LYS A 244 -4.00 32.80 4.41
CA LYS A 244 -4.29 33.42 3.10
C LYS A 244 -3.23 33.18 2.03
N GLU A 245 -1.94 33.28 2.37
CA GLU A 245 -0.86 33.09 1.39
C GLU A 245 -0.79 31.64 0.90
N ILE A 246 -0.94 30.70 1.85
CA ILE A 246 -0.99 29.27 1.55
C ILE A 246 -2.22 28.97 0.69
N MET A 247 -3.39 29.48 1.07
CA MET A 247 -4.63 29.29 0.32
C MET A 247 -4.54 29.84 -1.10
N LEU A 248 -3.97 31.04 -1.29
CA LEU A 248 -3.76 31.63 -2.62
C LEU A 248 -2.90 30.73 -3.52
N LYS A 249 -1.85 30.10 -3.00
CA LYS A 249 -1.03 29.14 -3.76
C LYS A 249 -1.80 27.84 -4.00
N ALA A 250 -2.57 27.38 -3.02
CA ALA A 250 -3.35 26.15 -3.09
C ALA A 250 -4.42 26.20 -4.18
N VAL A 251 -5.24 27.25 -4.20
CA VAL A 251 -6.32 27.40 -5.19
C VAL A 251 -5.80 27.69 -6.60
N GLN A 252 -4.54 28.10 -6.76
CA GLN A 252 -3.91 28.22 -8.07
C GLN A 252 -3.67 26.87 -8.74
N ASP A 253 -3.35 25.86 -7.93
CA ASP A 253 -3.03 24.50 -8.38
C ASP A 253 -4.23 23.56 -8.29
N LEU A 254 -5.15 23.78 -7.33
CA LEU A 254 -6.32 22.94 -7.05
C LEU A 254 -7.48 23.82 -6.53
N GLY A 255 -8.33 24.32 -7.44
CA GLY A 255 -9.38 25.30 -7.11
C GLY A 255 -10.42 24.84 -6.07
N PHE A 256 -10.69 23.53 -6.01
CA PHE A 256 -11.63 22.95 -5.03
C PHE A 256 -11.14 23.01 -3.58
N LEU A 257 -9.84 23.30 -3.34
CA LEU A 257 -9.31 23.44 -1.97
C LEU A 257 -9.92 24.60 -1.19
N LEU A 258 -10.62 25.52 -1.87
CA LEU A 258 -11.42 26.57 -1.22
C LEU A 258 -12.47 25.99 -0.26
N GLU A 259 -12.98 24.77 -0.51
CA GLU A 259 -13.91 24.08 0.39
C GLU A 259 -13.36 23.97 1.83
N PHE A 260 -12.05 23.75 1.98
CA PHE A 260 -11.36 23.51 3.24
C PHE A 260 -10.86 24.78 3.93
N SER A 261 -11.01 25.96 3.29
CA SER A 261 -10.58 27.23 3.88
C SER A 261 -11.49 27.67 5.04
N SER A 262 -10.99 28.57 5.88
CA SER A 262 -11.80 29.20 6.92
C SER A 262 -12.92 30.05 6.33
N ASP A 263 -13.95 30.33 7.13
CA ASP A 263 -15.10 31.15 6.72
C ASP A 263 -14.70 32.59 6.36
N GLU A 264 -13.63 33.13 6.96
CA GLU A 264 -13.08 34.43 6.59
C GLU A 264 -12.47 34.40 5.19
N LEU A 265 -11.73 33.34 4.84
CA LEU A 265 -11.12 33.22 3.51
C LEU A 265 -12.16 32.91 2.41
N LYS A 266 -13.29 32.27 2.77
CA LYS A 266 -14.45 32.11 1.88
C LYS A 266 -15.18 33.43 1.57
N LYS A 267 -14.80 34.53 2.23
CA LYS A 267 -15.26 35.90 1.92
C LYS A 267 -14.22 36.71 1.15
N ASP A 268 -12.98 36.20 1.03
CA ASP A 268 -11.89 36.90 0.38
C ASP A 268 -12.03 36.83 -1.14
N ARG A 269 -12.46 37.95 -1.72
CA ARG A 269 -12.72 38.07 -3.16
C ARG A 269 -11.49 37.74 -4.02
N ASP A 270 -10.29 38.04 -3.55
CA ASP A 270 -9.07 37.81 -4.32
C ASP A 270 -8.74 36.32 -4.43
N ILE A 271 -8.95 35.57 -3.33
CA ILE A 271 -8.77 34.11 -3.30
C ILE A 271 -9.77 33.45 -4.25
N ILE A 272 -11.05 33.81 -4.14
CA ILE A 272 -12.12 33.21 -4.93
C ILE A 272 -11.91 33.51 -6.42
N LEU A 273 -11.60 34.75 -6.81
CA LEU A 273 -11.30 35.08 -8.21
C LEU A 273 -10.07 34.34 -8.73
N THR A 274 -9.05 34.14 -7.89
CA THR A 274 -7.87 33.36 -8.27
C THR A 274 -8.23 31.90 -8.55
N ALA A 275 -9.09 31.31 -7.71
CA ALA A 275 -9.59 29.95 -7.87
C ALA A 275 -10.41 29.80 -9.17
N VAL A 276 -11.40 30.68 -9.39
CA VAL A 276 -12.26 30.70 -10.59
C VAL A 276 -11.43 30.81 -11.88
N ARG A 277 -10.43 31.71 -11.89
CA ARG A 277 -9.54 31.92 -13.04
C ARG A 277 -8.71 30.67 -13.38
N LYS A 278 -8.32 29.87 -12.39
CA LYS A 278 -7.46 28.69 -12.58
C LYS A 278 -8.24 27.40 -12.82
N ALA A 279 -9.49 27.35 -12.39
CA ALA A 279 -10.40 26.22 -12.57
C ALA A 279 -10.48 25.70 -14.03
N ILE A 280 -10.46 26.60 -15.03
CA ILE A 280 -10.48 26.27 -16.46
C ILE A 280 -9.39 25.25 -16.83
N LYS A 281 -8.16 25.45 -16.33
CA LYS A 281 -7.01 24.63 -16.73
C LYS A 281 -7.03 23.23 -16.12
N LEU A 282 -7.80 23.04 -15.04
CA LEU A 282 -7.71 21.87 -14.17
C LEU A 282 -8.99 21.04 -14.17
N GLY A 283 -10.04 21.48 -14.86
CA GLY A 283 -11.34 20.80 -14.88
C GLY A 283 -12.07 20.84 -13.54
N CYS A 284 -11.66 21.73 -12.62
CA CYS A 284 -12.37 21.96 -11.37
C CYS A 284 -13.68 22.69 -11.67
N LYS A 285 -14.79 22.18 -11.16
CA LYS A 285 -16.11 22.81 -11.27
C LYS A 285 -16.55 23.32 -9.89
N ASN A 286 -17.53 24.21 -9.88
CA ASN A 286 -18.27 24.62 -8.69
C ASN A 286 -17.46 25.36 -7.61
N VAL A 287 -16.46 26.13 -8.00
CA VAL A 287 -15.65 26.94 -7.08
C VAL A 287 -16.53 27.91 -6.28
N LEU A 288 -17.54 28.52 -6.91
CA LEU A 288 -18.44 29.45 -6.24
C LEU A 288 -19.37 28.79 -5.22
N GLU A 289 -19.62 27.47 -5.30
CA GLU A 289 -20.40 26.76 -4.27
C GLU A 289 -19.67 26.75 -2.91
N TYR A 290 -18.34 26.88 -2.92
CA TYR A 290 -17.52 26.94 -1.72
C TYR A 290 -17.33 28.35 -1.16
N ALA A 291 -17.63 29.39 -1.96
CA ALA A 291 -17.59 30.76 -1.50
C ALA A 291 -18.73 31.04 -0.51
N SER A 292 -18.54 32.03 0.35
CA SER A 292 -19.62 32.50 1.22
C SER A 292 -20.80 33.00 0.39
N GLN A 293 -22.02 32.76 0.89
CA GLN A 293 -23.25 33.16 0.18
C GLN A 293 -23.27 34.67 -0.10
N GLU A 294 -22.75 35.50 0.80
CA GLU A 294 -22.62 36.95 0.65
C GLU A 294 -21.82 37.34 -0.61
N VAL A 295 -20.71 36.67 -0.88
CA VAL A 295 -19.88 36.95 -2.06
C VAL A 295 -20.48 36.31 -3.30
N ALA A 296 -21.02 35.09 -3.19
CA ALA A 296 -21.64 34.38 -4.31
C ALA A 296 -22.93 35.06 -4.82
N THR A 297 -23.59 35.86 -3.99
CA THR A 297 -24.76 36.67 -4.38
C THR A 297 -24.46 38.15 -4.62
N ASP A 298 -23.20 38.58 -4.54
CA ASP A 298 -22.83 39.92 -4.95
C ASP A 298 -22.75 39.99 -6.49
N LYS A 299 -23.70 40.71 -7.08
CA LYS A 299 -23.79 40.94 -8.53
C LYS A 299 -22.50 41.52 -9.12
N GLU A 300 -21.86 42.48 -8.44
CA GLU A 300 -20.62 43.10 -8.95
C GLU A 300 -19.47 42.08 -8.98
N PHE A 301 -19.43 41.22 -7.96
CA PHE A 301 -18.46 40.13 -7.89
C PHE A 301 -18.72 39.07 -8.97
N VAL A 302 -19.97 38.65 -9.15
CA VAL A 302 -20.37 37.67 -10.17
C VAL A 302 -20.01 38.16 -11.57
N LEU A 303 -20.27 39.43 -11.90
CA LEU A 303 -19.87 40.01 -13.18
C LEU A 303 -18.35 39.99 -13.39
N LYS A 304 -17.55 40.22 -12.33
CA LYS A 304 -16.09 40.09 -12.39
C LYS A 304 -15.65 38.63 -12.58
N ALA A 305 -16.29 37.68 -11.90
CA ALA A 305 -15.98 36.25 -12.02
C ALA A 305 -16.31 35.70 -13.42
N LEU A 306 -17.45 36.10 -14.00
CA LEU A 306 -17.89 35.73 -15.34
C LEU A 306 -16.89 36.13 -16.43
N LYS A 307 -16.16 37.23 -16.25
CA LYS A 307 -15.09 37.67 -17.16
C LYS A 307 -13.88 36.73 -17.16
N PHE A 308 -13.67 35.96 -16.09
CA PHE A 308 -12.57 34.99 -16.03
C PHE A 308 -12.97 33.61 -16.51
N ASN A 309 -14.16 33.12 -16.14
CA ASN A 309 -14.62 31.77 -16.48
C ASN A 309 -16.16 31.69 -16.51
N SER A 310 -16.76 32.01 -17.66
CA SER A 310 -18.21 32.15 -17.75
C SER A 310 -18.97 30.85 -17.52
N LEU A 311 -18.50 29.73 -18.07
CA LEU A 311 -19.22 28.46 -18.01
C LEU A 311 -19.27 27.85 -16.61
N GLU A 312 -18.14 27.86 -15.91
CA GLU A 312 -18.08 27.32 -14.55
C GLU A 312 -18.90 28.20 -13.59
N VAL A 313 -18.74 29.51 -13.70
CA VAL A 313 -19.49 30.47 -12.88
C VAL A 313 -20.99 30.33 -13.15
N ILE A 314 -21.44 30.43 -14.41
CA ILE A 314 -22.87 30.40 -14.74
C ILE A 314 -23.53 29.07 -14.35
N GLU A 315 -22.82 27.93 -14.43
CA GLU A 315 -23.32 26.61 -14.01
C GLU A 315 -23.70 26.64 -12.52
N SER A 316 -22.83 27.22 -11.68
CA SER A 316 -22.98 27.32 -10.22
C SER A 316 -23.98 28.39 -9.73
N LEU A 317 -24.36 29.35 -10.58
CA LEU A 317 -25.28 30.42 -10.18
C LEU A 317 -26.70 29.90 -9.93
N ASN A 318 -27.42 30.55 -9.00
CA ASN A 318 -28.82 30.27 -8.75
C ASN A 318 -29.73 30.73 -9.92
N SER A 319 -30.99 30.31 -9.89
CA SER A 319 -31.97 30.62 -10.95
C SER A 319 -32.26 32.12 -11.11
N ASN A 320 -32.10 32.93 -10.05
CA ASN A 320 -32.38 34.36 -10.09
C ASN A 320 -31.37 35.07 -11.01
N PHE A 321 -30.07 34.80 -10.83
CA PHE A 321 -29.05 35.33 -11.72
C PHE A 321 -29.16 34.79 -13.15
N LYS A 322 -29.58 33.52 -13.29
CA LYS A 322 -29.84 32.92 -14.62
C LYS A 322 -31.02 33.58 -15.36
N ALA A 323 -31.86 34.34 -14.66
CA ALA A 323 -32.95 35.13 -15.23
C ALA A 323 -32.62 36.62 -15.40
N GLU A 324 -31.41 37.07 -15.00
CA GLU A 324 -30.98 38.45 -15.19
C GLU A 324 -30.28 38.65 -16.54
N LYS A 325 -30.89 39.46 -17.42
CA LYS A 325 -30.35 39.71 -18.78
C LYS A 325 -28.91 40.23 -18.76
N GLU A 326 -28.56 41.10 -17.82
CA GLU A 326 -27.20 41.67 -17.69
C GLU A 326 -26.14 40.60 -17.38
N ILE A 327 -26.44 39.69 -16.45
CA ILE A 327 -25.55 38.57 -16.09
C ILE A 327 -25.36 37.64 -17.29
N ILE A 328 -26.46 37.26 -17.95
CA ILE A 328 -26.41 36.38 -19.12
C ILE A 328 -25.66 37.04 -20.27
N LEU A 329 -25.88 38.34 -20.52
CA LEU A 329 -25.17 39.07 -21.56
C LEU A 329 -23.66 39.07 -21.32
N GLU A 330 -23.21 39.32 -20.09
CA GLU A 330 -21.78 39.29 -19.76
C GLU A 330 -21.19 37.87 -19.90
N ALA A 331 -21.92 36.84 -19.45
CA ALA A 331 -21.50 35.45 -19.58
C ALA A 331 -21.39 35.03 -21.06
N VAL A 332 -22.35 35.42 -21.89
CA VAL A 332 -22.44 35.10 -23.31
C VAL A 332 -21.35 35.81 -24.12
N LYS A 333 -21.02 37.06 -23.77
CA LYS A 333 -19.91 37.81 -24.39
C LYS A 333 -18.56 37.10 -24.27
N ASN A 334 -18.35 36.39 -23.17
CA ASN A 334 -17.10 35.68 -22.90
C ASN A 334 -17.16 34.20 -23.31
N ASP A 335 -18.30 33.53 -23.18
CA ASP A 335 -18.54 32.20 -23.78
C ASP A 335 -20.01 32.03 -24.21
N GLY A 336 -20.25 31.99 -25.53
CA GLY A 336 -21.59 31.85 -26.10
C GLY A 336 -22.39 30.62 -25.64
N ARG A 337 -21.72 29.55 -25.18
CA ARG A 337 -22.40 28.37 -24.62
C ARG A 337 -23.11 28.66 -23.30
N SER A 338 -22.77 29.76 -22.63
CA SER A 338 -23.40 30.21 -21.39
C SER A 338 -24.91 30.48 -21.55
N LEU A 339 -25.38 30.77 -22.78
CA LEU A 339 -26.79 30.95 -23.08
C LEU A 339 -27.64 29.73 -22.70
N PHE A 340 -27.07 28.51 -22.77
CA PHE A 340 -27.74 27.27 -22.36
C PHE A 340 -28.25 27.32 -20.90
N TYR A 341 -27.56 28.06 -20.03
CA TYR A 341 -27.88 28.16 -18.61
C TYR A 341 -28.87 29.29 -18.29
N ALA A 342 -29.21 30.14 -19.26
CA ALA A 342 -30.16 31.23 -19.07
C ALA A 342 -31.58 30.71 -18.83
N SER A 343 -32.46 31.55 -18.29
CA SER A 343 -33.89 31.25 -18.18
C SER A 343 -34.49 30.97 -19.57
N LYS A 344 -35.57 30.19 -19.63
CA LYS A 344 -36.25 29.86 -20.90
C LYS A 344 -36.73 31.09 -21.70
N GLU A 345 -36.92 32.21 -21.01
CA GLU A 345 -37.30 33.49 -21.61
C GLU A 345 -36.08 34.15 -22.26
N LEU A 346 -34.96 34.24 -21.53
CA LEU A 346 -33.71 34.83 -22.02
C LEU A 346 -33.02 33.99 -23.10
N GLN A 347 -33.22 32.67 -23.10
CA GLN A 347 -32.78 31.78 -24.19
C GLN A 347 -33.44 32.06 -25.55
N LYS A 348 -34.47 32.92 -25.59
CA LYS A 348 -35.16 33.34 -26.82
C LYS A 348 -34.97 34.83 -27.10
N ASP A 349 -34.12 35.50 -26.32
CA ASP A 349 -33.85 36.93 -26.49
C ASP A 349 -32.95 37.10 -27.72
N PRO A 350 -33.41 37.79 -28.79
CA PRO A 350 -32.64 37.92 -30.02
C PRO A 350 -31.30 38.64 -29.82
N GLU A 351 -31.18 39.53 -28.84
CA GLU A 351 -29.92 40.22 -28.55
C GLU A 351 -28.89 39.26 -27.95
N LEU A 352 -29.30 38.42 -27.00
CA LEU A 352 -28.45 37.41 -26.38
C LEU A 352 -28.05 36.32 -27.38
N ASP A 353 -29.00 35.89 -28.22
CA ASP A 353 -28.74 34.93 -29.30
C ASP A 353 -27.68 35.47 -30.27
N MET A 354 -27.83 36.72 -30.72
CA MET A 354 -26.87 37.36 -31.61
C MET A 354 -25.50 37.52 -30.98
N GLU A 355 -25.43 37.83 -29.69
CA GLU A 355 -24.15 37.97 -28.99
C GLU A 355 -23.46 36.61 -28.79
N ALA A 356 -24.22 35.54 -28.51
CA ALA A 356 -23.69 34.19 -28.37
C ALA A 356 -23.03 33.69 -29.66
N LEU A 357 -23.65 34.00 -30.81
CA LEU A 357 -23.13 33.66 -32.13
C LEU A 357 -21.84 34.37 -32.48
N LYS A 358 -21.73 35.66 -32.12
CA LYS A 358 -20.50 36.43 -32.32
C LYS A 358 -19.35 35.85 -31.50
N CYS A 359 -19.63 35.40 -30.28
CA CYS A 359 -18.63 34.87 -29.36
C CYS A 359 -18.14 33.48 -29.78
N ASN A 360 -19.06 32.52 -29.98
CA ASN A 360 -18.74 31.14 -30.31
C ASN A 360 -19.60 30.66 -31.47
N GLY A 361 -19.11 30.81 -32.72
CA GLY A 361 -19.80 30.34 -33.93
C GLY A 361 -20.18 28.85 -33.95
N TYR A 362 -19.71 28.06 -32.98
CA TYR A 362 -20.05 26.64 -32.74
C TYR A 362 -21.39 26.39 -32.04
N VAL A 363 -22.13 27.40 -31.58
CA VAL A 363 -23.51 27.20 -31.06
C VAL A 363 -24.43 26.54 -32.13
N LEU A 364 -24.04 26.64 -33.41
CA LEU A 364 -24.69 26.00 -34.55
C LEU A 364 -24.67 24.45 -34.51
N GLU A 365 -23.75 23.80 -33.80
CA GLU A 365 -23.65 22.31 -33.79
C GLU A 365 -24.55 21.62 -32.76
N TYR A 366 -25.03 22.33 -31.72
CA TYR A 366 -25.69 21.69 -30.56
C TYR A 366 -27.22 21.81 -30.51
N GLN A 367 -27.88 22.46 -31.47
CA GLN A 367 -29.33 22.52 -31.51
C GLN A 367 -29.90 22.41 -32.94
N ALA A 368 -30.53 21.27 -33.22
CA ALA A 368 -31.40 21.03 -34.39
C ALA A 368 -32.63 21.96 -34.49
N ARG A 369 -32.72 23.02 -33.66
CA ARG A 369 -33.78 24.03 -33.67
C ARG A 369 -33.33 25.39 -34.22
N ILE A 370 -32.04 25.54 -34.52
CA ILE A 370 -31.43 26.76 -35.02
C ILE A 370 -31.67 26.95 -36.53
N GLU A 371 -32.16 25.94 -37.27
CA GLU A 371 -32.44 26.06 -38.71
C GLU A 371 -33.57 27.04 -39.07
N HIS A 372 -34.56 27.25 -38.19
CA HIS A 372 -35.78 27.99 -38.58
C HIS A 372 -35.78 29.48 -38.24
N CYS A 373 -34.98 29.96 -37.29
CA CYS A 373 -34.91 31.39 -36.94
C CYS A 373 -33.74 32.11 -37.62
N TYR A 374 -32.74 31.38 -38.12
CA TYR A 374 -31.44 31.94 -38.48
C TYR A 374 -31.27 32.30 -39.96
N PHE A 375 -32.15 31.78 -40.83
CA PHE A 375 -32.04 32.03 -42.27
C PHE A 375 -32.35 33.50 -42.65
N GLY A 376 -33.25 34.17 -41.94
CA GLY A 376 -33.66 35.56 -42.24
C GLY A 376 -32.65 36.61 -41.75
N ALA A 377 -32.15 36.47 -40.52
CA ALA A 377 -31.26 37.45 -39.91
C ALA A 377 -29.83 37.44 -40.49
N TYR A 378 -29.33 36.27 -40.92
CA TYR A 378 -27.97 36.13 -41.47
C TYR A 378 -27.84 36.67 -42.91
N LEU A 379 -28.93 36.71 -43.68
CA LEU A 379 -28.96 37.19 -45.07
C LEU A 379 -29.42 38.66 -45.22
N GLY A 380 -29.72 39.35 -44.12
CA GLY A 380 -30.23 40.73 -44.17
C GLY A 380 -31.61 40.85 -44.83
N ILE A 381 -32.40 39.77 -44.84
CA ILE A 381 -33.76 39.81 -45.37
C ILE A 381 -34.68 40.26 -44.24
N THR A 382 -35.01 41.54 -44.25
CA THR A 382 -36.13 42.08 -43.48
C THR A 382 -37.42 41.64 -44.17
N GLU A 383 -38.18 40.72 -43.57
CA GLU A 383 -39.54 40.46 -44.04
C GLU A 383 -40.44 41.61 -43.60
N ARG A 384 -41.17 42.13 -44.60
CA ARG A 384 -42.21 43.16 -44.51
C ARG A 384 -43.52 42.61 -43.97
#